data_AF-W4PX05-F1
#
_entry.id   AF-W4PX05-F1
#
_cell.length_a   1.000
_cell.length_b   1.000
_cell.length_c   1.000
_cell.angle_alpha   90.00
_cell.angle_beta   90.00
_cell.angle_gamma   90.00
#
_symmetry.space_group_name_H-M   'P 1'
#
loop_
_entity.id
_entity.type
_entity.pdbx_description
1 polymer ?
#
loop_
_entity_poly.entity_id
_entity_poly.type
_entity_poly.pdbx_seq_one_letter_code
_entity_poly.pdbx_strand_id
1 'polypeptide(L)'
;MKLLRDVVIKQVLTKKRKAKMIQELQGKLQQVNREIEQLKFHLHKATKESGNKHDQQEIRARYMKDIKNREAKASSILFKVKQMETLTEGIELSEGTVSSIIEVRKGDPWPEMHQPAEIVVKDGIIEEIRESRNVDE
;
A
#
# COMPACT_ATOMS: atom_id res chain seq x y z
N MET A 1 8.92 35.95 -8.45
CA MET A 1 7.94 35.29 -7.56
C MET A 1 8.25 33.81 -7.52
N LYS A 2 7.98 33.11 -6.40
CA LYS A 2 8.14 31.65 -6.29
C LYS A 2 6.76 31.01 -6.18
N LEU A 3 6.53 29.94 -6.92
CA LEU A 3 5.28 29.18 -6.98
C LEU A 3 5.55 27.74 -6.55
N LEU A 4 4.56 27.11 -5.92
CA LEU A 4 4.59 25.67 -5.60
C LEU A 4 3.82 24.90 -6.67
N ARG A 5 4.40 23.78 -7.10
CA ARG A 5 3.79 22.84 -8.04
C ARG A 5 3.88 21.43 -7.47
N ASP A 6 2.80 20.66 -7.58
CA ASP A 6 2.80 19.26 -7.19
C ASP A 6 3.44 18.37 -8.27
N VAL A 7 4.30 17.45 -7.83
CA VAL A 7 5.06 16.52 -8.67
C VAL A 7 4.80 15.10 -8.16
N VAL A 8 4.31 14.24 -9.05
CA VAL A 8 4.02 12.83 -8.73
C VAL A 8 5.31 12.01 -8.79
N ILE A 9 5.62 11.30 -7.71
CA ILE A 9 6.73 10.36 -7.68
C ILE A 9 6.22 8.99 -8.14
N LYS A 10 6.81 8.48 -9.21
CA LYS A 10 6.63 7.12 -9.70
C LYS A 10 7.86 6.30 -9.39
N GLN A 11 7.64 5.04 -9.04
CA GLN A 11 8.71 4.09 -8.75
C GLN A 11 8.66 2.92 -9.71
N VAL A 12 9.81 2.60 -10.29
CA VAL A 12 9.94 1.41 -11.13
C VAL A 12 9.94 0.16 -10.26
N LEU A 13 9.10 -0.79 -10.64
CA LEU A 13 9.04 -2.09 -10.00
C LEU A 13 10.24 -2.93 -10.43
N THR A 14 11.27 -2.95 -9.59
CA THR A 14 12.44 -3.82 -9.76
C THR A 14 12.25 -5.16 -9.07
N LYS A 15 13.06 -6.17 -9.41
CA LYS A 15 13.09 -7.48 -8.71
C LYS A 15 13.20 -7.32 -7.20
N LYS A 16 14.15 -6.48 -6.77
CA LYS A 16 14.45 -6.22 -5.36
C LYS A 16 13.25 -5.60 -4.65
N ARG A 17 12.64 -4.58 -5.26
CA ARG A 17 11.46 -3.89 -4.70
C ARG A 17 10.25 -4.80 -4.65
N LYS A 18 9.99 -5.57 -5.71
CA LYS A 18 8.91 -6.58 -5.76
C LYS A 18 9.08 -7.62 -4.66
N ALA A 19 10.28 -8.18 -4.50
CA ALA A 19 10.58 -9.14 -3.44
C ALA A 19 10.35 -8.56 -2.04
N LYS A 20 10.79 -7.32 -1.79
CA LYS A 20 10.55 -6.62 -0.53
C LYS A 20 9.06 -6.44 -0.23
N MET A 21 8.28 -5.99 -1.22
CA MET A 21 6.82 -5.82 -1.07
C MET A 21 6.10 -7.14 -0.79
N ILE A 22 6.49 -8.22 -1.47
CA ILE A 22 5.96 -9.56 -1.22
C ILE A 22 6.31 -10.01 0.21
N GLN A 23 7.56 -9.82 0.65
CA GLN A 23 8.00 -10.18 1.99
C GLN A 23 7.22 -9.42 3.07
N GLU A 24 6.97 -8.12 2.89
CA GLU A 24 6.15 -7.32 3.81
C GLU A 24 4.71 -7.82 3.89
N LEU A 25 4.10 -8.17 2.75
CA LEU A 25 2.76 -8.76 2.70
C LEU A 25 2.70 -10.13 3.38
N GLN A 26 3.70 -10.99 3.14
CA GLN A 26 3.82 -12.29 3.79
C GLN A 26 3.98 -12.16 5.30
N GLY A 27 4.78 -11.20 5.78
CA GLY A 27 4.91 -10.89 7.20
C GLY A 27 3.59 -10.47 7.84
N LYS A 28 2.83 -9.59 7.16
CA LYS A 28 1.47 -9.19 7.59
C LYS A 28 0.51 -10.38 7.62
N LEU A 29 0.57 -11.27 6.62
CA LEU A 29 -0.25 -12.47 6.57
C LEU A 29 0.04 -13.40 7.76
N GLN A 30 1.33 -13.64 8.04
CA GLN A 30 1.75 -14.43 9.20
C GLN A 30 1.26 -13.83 10.51
N GLN A 31 1.33 -12.51 10.66
CA GLN A 31 0.79 -11.83 11.85
C GLN A 31 -0.71 -12.07 12.02
N VAL A 32 -1.50 -11.85 10.96
CA VAL A 32 -2.97 -12.06 11.02
C VAL A 32 -3.31 -13.52 11.32
N ASN A 33 -2.57 -14.48 10.77
CA ASN A 33 -2.78 -15.90 11.07
C ASN A 33 -2.52 -16.23 12.54
N ARG A 34 -1.45 -15.67 13.14
CA ARG A 34 -1.19 -15.82 14.58
C ARG A 34 -2.31 -15.25 15.43
N GLU A 35 -2.85 -14.08 15.06
CA GLU A 35 -4.00 -13.49 15.76
C GLU A 35 -5.25 -14.38 15.68
N ILE A 36 -5.49 -15.01 14.52
CA ILE A 36 -6.59 -15.97 14.34
C ILE A 36 -6.42 -17.18 15.26
N GLU A 37 -5.20 -17.75 15.35
CA GLU A 37 -4.90 -18.87 16.24
C GLU A 37 -5.11 -18.51 17.71
N GLN A 38 -4.64 -17.33 18.13
CA GLN A 38 -4.87 -16.82 19.49
C GLN A 38 -6.37 -16.69 19.80
N LEU A 39 -7.17 -16.13 18.87
CA LEU A 39 -8.62 -16.03 19.05
C LEU A 39 -9.30 -17.40 19.16
N LYS A 40 -8.86 -18.39 18.37
CA LYS A 40 -9.36 -19.77 18.46
C LYS A 40 -9.04 -20.39 19.82
N PHE A 41 -7.84 -20.15 20.35
CA PHE A 41 -7.46 -20.61 21.68
C PHE A 41 -8.30 -19.94 22.78
N HIS A 42 -8.46 -18.61 22.73
CA HIS A 42 -9.30 -17.87 23.68
C HIS A 42 -10.76 -18.30 23.64
N LEU A 43 -11.30 -18.57 22.44
CA LEU A 43 -12.63 -19.13 22.28
C LEU A 43 -12.76 -20.49 22.98
N HIS A 44 -11.82 -21.41 22.74
CA HIS A 44 -11.85 -22.72 23.38
C HIS A 44 -11.83 -22.62 24.91
N LYS A 45 -10.97 -21.76 25.45
CA LYS A 45 -10.89 -21.49 26.90
C LYS A 45 -12.20 -20.90 27.44
N ALA A 46 -12.70 -19.83 26.84
CA ALA A 46 -13.91 -19.14 27.29
C ALA A 46 -15.16 -20.03 27.25
N THR A 47 -15.27 -20.92 26.25
CA THR A 47 -16.39 -21.86 26.16
C THR A 47 -16.34 -22.96 27.22
N LYS A 48 -15.14 -23.36 27.68
CA LYS A 48 -14.98 -24.32 28.78
C LYS A 48 -15.28 -23.72 30.14
N GLU A 49 -14.99 -22.43 30.34
CA GLU A 49 -15.22 -21.70 31.59
C GLU A 49 -16.69 -21.30 31.77
N SER A 50 -17.48 -21.29 30.69
CA SER A 50 -18.90 -20.94 30.72
C SER A 50 -19.77 -22.07 31.26
N GLY A 51 -20.49 -21.80 32.36
CA GLY A 51 -21.27 -22.79 33.12
C GLY A 51 -22.63 -23.20 32.52
N ASN A 52 -23.17 -22.46 31.54
CA ASN A 52 -24.40 -22.81 30.84
C ASN A 52 -24.23 -22.80 29.31
N LYS A 53 -25.14 -23.49 28.60
CA LYS A 53 -25.09 -23.65 27.14
C LYS A 53 -25.42 -22.36 26.36
N HIS A 54 -26.21 -21.46 26.95
CA HIS A 54 -26.63 -20.22 26.29
C HIS A 54 -25.45 -19.25 26.15
N ASP A 55 -24.73 -19.03 27.25
CA ASP A 55 -23.55 -18.17 27.31
C ASP A 55 -22.43 -18.72 26.40
N GLN A 56 -22.27 -20.05 26.33
CA GLN A 56 -21.32 -20.68 25.40
C GLN A 56 -21.63 -20.35 23.93
N GLN A 57 -22.92 -20.31 23.56
CA GLN A 57 -23.34 -20.04 22.20
C GLN A 57 -23.13 -18.57 21.83
N GLU A 58 -23.40 -17.65 22.76
CA GLU A 58 -23.17 -16.21 22.55
C GLU A 58 -21.67 -15.89 22.45
N ILE A 59 -20.85 -16.46 23.35
CA ILE A 59 -19.39 -16.35 23.30
C ILE A 59 -18.88 -16.87 21.95
N ARG A 60 -19.32 -18.06 21.51
CA ARG A 60 -18.94 -18.61 20.20
C ARG A 60 -19.30 -17.68 19.05
N ALA A 61 -20.52 -17.14 19.04
CA ALA A 61 -20.97 -16.25 17.97
C ALA A 61 -20.08 -15.01 17.83
N ARG A 62 -19.72 -14.38 18.96
CA ARG A 62 -18.85 -13.20 18.98
C ARG A 62 -17.45 -13.50 18.44
N TYR A 63 -16.78 -14.51 18.98
CA TYR A 63 -15.43 -14.88 18.53
C TYR A 63 -15.40 -15.34 17.07
N MET A 64 -16.41 -16.10 16.61
CA MET A 64 -16.48 -16.55 15.23
C MET A 64 -16.65 -15.38 14.25
N LYS A 65 -17.38 -14.34 14.63
CA LYS A 65 -17.47 -13.09 13.83
C LYS A 65 -16.09 -12.43 13.68
N ASP A 66 -15.34 -12.33 14.78
CA ASP A 66 -14.01 -11.70 14.77
C ASP A 66 -12.96 -12.52 14.02
N ILE A 67 -13.02 -13.86 14.13
CA ILE A 67 -12.19 -14.79 13.36
C ILE A 67 -12.51 -14.63 11.87
N LYS A 68 -13.78 -14.64 11.48
CA LYS A 68 -14.20 -14.49 10.07
C LYS A 68 -13.71 -13.17 9.47
N ASN A 69 -13.79 -12.07 10.23
CA ASN A 69 -13.28 -10.77 9.78
C ASN A 69 -11.76 -10.81 9.53
N ARG A 70 -11.00 -11.50 10.38
CA ARG A 70 -9.55 -11.68 10.20
C ARG A 70 -9.19 -12.64 9.07
N GLU A 71 -9.96 -13.70 8.87
CA GLU A 71 -9.82 -14.62 7.74
C GLU A 71 -10.08 -13.90 6.40
N ALA A 72 -11.08 -13.02 6.35
CA ALA A 72 -11.31 -12.16 5.19
C ALA A 72 -10.12 -11.21 4.93
N LYS A 73 -9.55 -10.60 5.98
CA LYS A 73 -8.33 -9.78 5.88
C LYS A 73 -7.14 -10.59 5.37
N ALA A 74 -6.92 -11.80 5.89
CA ALA A 74 -5.86 -12.71 5.44
C ALA A 74 -6.03 -13.05 3.96
N SER A 75 -7.27 -13.34 3.53
CA SER A 75 -7.61 -13.63 2.13
C SER A 75 -7.33 -12.45 1.21
N SER A 76 -7.65 -11.22 1.64
CA SER A 76 -7.31 -9.99 0.91
C SER A 76 -5.80 -9.80 0.78
N ILE A 77 -5.03 -10.05 1.84
CA ILE A 77 -3.56 -9.98 1.79
C ILE A 77 -3.00 -11.02 0.82
N LEU A 78 -3.49 -12.26 0.88
CA LEU A 78 -3.06 -13.34 -0.02
C LEU A 78 -3.35 -13.00 -1.48
N PHE A 79 -4.51 -12.39 -1.76
CA PHE A 79 -4.84 -11.93 -3.09
C PHE A 79 -3.86 -10.84 -3.58
N LYS A 80 -3.50 -9.88 -2.71
CA LYS A 80 -2.48 -8.87 -3.03
C LYS A 80 -1.10 -9.47 -3.32
N VAL A 81 -0.70 -10.52 -2.59
CA VAL A 81 0.55 -11.26 -2.87
C VAL A 81 0.52 -11.84 -4.29
N LYS A 82 -0.57 -12.53 -4.64
CA LYS A 82 -0.73 -13.11 -5.98
C LYS A 82 -0.70 -12.04 -7.08
N GLN A 83 -1.38 -10.91 -6.86
CA GLN A 83 -1.32 -9.78 -7.80
C GLN A 83 0.11 -9.28 -7.96
N MET A 84 0.83 -9.05 -6.87
CA MET A 84 2.23 -8.61 -6.93
C MET A 84 3.10 -9.60 -7.71
N GLU A 85 2.91 -10.91 -7.52
CA GLU A 85 3.63 -11.95 -8.26
C GLU A 85 3.38 -11.89 -9.77
N THR A 86 2.17 -11.54 -10.20
CA THR A 86 1.82 -11.38 -11.63
C THR A 86 2.34 -10.10 -12.28
N LEU A 87 2.70 -9.08 -11.50
CA LEU A 87 3.19 -7.81 -12.07
C LEU A 87 4.56 -8.03 -12.72
N THR A 88 4.69 -7.59 -13.97
CA THR A 88 5.98 -7.59 -14.67
C THR A 88 6.89 -6.52 -14.11
N GLU A 89 8.19 -6.77 -14.18
CA GLU A 89 9.20 -5.76 -13.85
C GLU A 89 9.12 -4.58 -14.85
N GLY A 90 9.58 -3.41 -14.41
CA GLY A 90 9.60 -2.21 -15.25
C GLY A 90 8.31 -1.40 -15.24
N ILE A 91 7.25 -1.85 -14.56
CA ILE A 91 6.05 -1.02 -14.37
C ILE A 91 6.32 0.13 -13.40
N GLU A 92 5.69 1.27 -13.65
CA GLU A 92 5.76 2.45 -12.78
C GLU A 92 4.57 2.47 -11.81
N LEU A 93 4.87 2.50 -10.52
CA LEU A 93 3.89 2.61 -9.45
C LEU A 93 3.97 3.98 -8.81
N SER A 94 2.84 4.68 -8.72
CA SER A 94 2.79 5.96 -7.98
C SER A 94 3.07 5.73 -6.50
N GLU A 95 4.09 6.42 -5.97
CA GLU A 95 4.53 6.34 -4.58
C GLU A 95 4.02 7.53 -3.75
N GLY A 96 3.76 8.68 -4.38
CA GLY A 96 3.26 9.86 -3.69
C GLY A 96 3.36 11.13 -4.52
N THR A 97 3.17 12.27 -3.86
CA THR A 97 3.29 13.61 -4.46
C THR A 97 4.19 14.47 -3.59
N VAL A 98 5.07 15.26 -4.20
CA VAL A 98 5.95 16.22 -3.53
C VAL A 98 5.77 17.61 -4.17
N SER A 99 6.03 18.68 -3.41
CA SER A 99 5.96 20.03 -3.96
C SER A 99 7.32 20.49 -4.48
N SER A 100 7.37 20.92 -5.74
CA SER A 100 8.50 21.59 -6.38
C SER A 100 8.29 23.11 -6.38
N ILE A 101 9.40 23.86 -6.36
CA ILE A 101 9.38 25.32 -6.39
C ILE A 101 9.75 25.79 -7.80
N ILE A 102 8.88 26.62 -8.39
CA ILE A 102 9.13 27.26 -9.68
C ILE A 102 9.34 28.76 -9.45
N GLU A 103 10.43 29.32 -9.99
CA GLU A 103 10.69 30.75 -9.97
C GLU A 103 10.17 31.39 -11.27
N VAL A 104 9.37 32.45 -11.14
CA VAL A 104 8.84 33.23 -12.28
C VAL A 104 9.23 34.69 -12.18
N ARG A 105 9.59 35.29 -13.31
CA ARG A 105 9.99 36.69 -13.43
C ARG A 105 9.05 37.44 -14.36
N LYS A 106 9.07 38.77 -14.27
CA LYS A 106 8.28 39.63 -15.16
C LYS A 106 8.84 39.48 -16.58
N GLY A 107 7.99 39.06 -17.50
CA GLY A 107 8.37 38.78 -18.90
C GLY A 107 8.43 37.29 -19.24
N ASP A 108 8.42 36.40 -18.24
CA ASP A 108 8.37 34.96 -18.47
C ASP A 108 6.97 34.52 -18.92
N PRO A 109 6.86 33.48 -19.77
CA PRO A 109 5.59 32.83 -20.03
C PRO A 109 5.01 32.23 -18.74
N TRP A 110 3.68 32.28 -18.60
CA TRP A 110 3.02 31.69 -17.44
C TRP A 110 3.24 30.17 -17.42
N PRO A 111 3.72 29.57 -16.31
CA PRO A 111 3.98 28.15 -16.25
C PRO A 111 2.67 27.35 -16.29
N GLU A 112 2.63 26.29 -17.10
CA GLU A 112 1.49 25.38 -17.20
C GLU A 112 1.38 24.48 -15.96
N MET A 113 0.93 25.06 -14.85
CA MET A 113 0.78 24.41 -13.55
C MET A 113 -0.21 23.22 -13.55
N HIS A 114 -1.07 23.13 -14.57
CA HIS A 114 -2.04 22.05 -14.71
C HIS A 114 -1.48 20.78 -15.33
N GLN A 115 -0.29 20.84 -15.95
CA GLN A 115 0.31 19.64 -16.52
C GLN A 115 0.90 18.76 -15.41
N PRO A 116 0.76 17.42 -15.51
CA PRO A 116 1.37 16.51 -14.55
C PRO A 116 2.90 16.60 -14.67
N ALA A 117 3.58 16.94 -13.58
CA ALA A 117 5.01 16.72 -13.44
C ALA A 117 5.21 15.38 -12.75
N GLU A 118 6.07 14.53 -13.31
CA GLU A 118 6.35 13.21 -12.76
C GLU A 118 7.85 12.97 -12.63
N ILE A 119 8.28 12.31 -11.57
CA ILE A 119 9.66 11.85 -11.40
C ILE A 119 9.62 10.34 -11.28
N VAL A 120 10.30 9.64 -12.19
CA VAL A 120 10.45 8.19 -12.18
C VAL A 120 11.73 7.84 -11.43
N VAL A 121 11.60 7.03 -10.39
CA VAL A 121 12.68 6.60 -9.51
C VAL A 121 12.83 5.09 -9.60
N LYS A 122 14.07 4.61 -9.71
CA LYS A 122 14.42 3.19 -9.75
C LYS A 122 15.48 2.90 -8.71
N ASP A 123 15.13 2.05 -7.74
CA ASP A 123 16.01 1.66 -6.63
C ASP A 123 16.66 2.86 -5.89
N GLY A 124 15.94 3.99 -5.80
CA GLY A 124 16.42 5.21 -5.13
C GLY A 124 17.20 6.17 -6.03
N ILE A 125 17.32 5.87 -7.33
CA ILE A 125 17.98 6.71 -8.32
C ILE A 125 16.92 7.30 -9.24
N ILE A 126 17.00 8.59 -9.56
CA ILE A 126 16.12 9.23 -10.53
C ILE A 126 16.46 8.67 -11.92
N GLU A 127 15.52 7.97 -12.53
CA GLU A 127 15.66 7.39 -13.88
C GLU A 127 15.15 8.37 -14.95
N GLU A 128 14.06 9.09 -14.67
CA GLU A 128 13.47 10.04 -15.61
C GLU A 128 12.77 11.19 -14.87
N ILE A 129 12.84 12.39 -15.42
CA ILE A 129 12.03 13.54 -14.99
C ILE A 129 11.15 13.94 -16.16
N ARG A 130 9.84 13.70 -16.02
CA ARG A 130 8.83 14.08 -17.00
C ARG A 130 8.21 15.39 -16.56
N GLU A 131 8.87 16.47 -16.95
CA GLU A 131 8.27 17.78 -16.97
C GLU A 131 7.86 18.04 -18.42
N SER A 132 6.57 18.28 -18.66
CA SER A 132 6.16 18.85 -19.93
C SER A 132 6.61 20.32 -19.94
N ARG A 133 7.88 20.52 -20.32
CA ARG A 133 8.32 21.70 -21.03
C ARG A 133 8.42 21.22 -22.47
N ASN A 134 7.57 21.73 -23.36
CA ASN A 134 7.96 21.80 -24.75
C ASN A 134 9.24 22.64 -24.78
N VAL A 135 10.39 21.97 -24.81
CA VAL A 135 11.58 22.52 -25.43
C VAL A 135 11.52 21.97 -26.84
N ASP A 136 10.74 22.67 -27.68
CA ASP A 136 10.90 22.55 -29.12
C ASP A 136 12.30 23.10 -29.45
N GLU A 137 13.20 22.21 -29.88
CA GLU A 137 14.24 22.51 -30.86
C GLU A 137 14.15 21.49 -31.99
#